data_AF-A0A7C2GLQ0-F1
#
_entry.id   AF-A0A7C2GLQ0-F1
#
_cell.length_a   1.000
_cell.length_b   1.000
_cell.length_c   1.000
_cell.angle_alpha   90.00
_cell.angle_beta   90.00
_cell.angle_gamma   90.00
#
_symmetry.space_group_name_H-M   'P 1'
#
loop_
_entity.id
_entity.type
_entity.pdbx_description
1 polymer ?
#
loop_
_entity_poly.entity_id
_entity_poly.type
_entity_poly.pdbx_seq_one_letter_code
_entity_poly.pdbx_strand_id
1 'polypeptide(L)'
;MRWFRKFGELREREMLFKAVAHPFIRVSLLVVLCGGPFSPNVMAQDMLDLKVPKYEVRDVTIEEALRVLRGWGIQICLEKAPQHGEREDVRFSINLRDSTVREILNALVSADRRYAWERYQRYPGVPTSSTNLVNVFPLKAKEDPSNLMNIRTKKAVIRGFYAPEYVIPYIHYFIPELASKLHPGGAAMSMIVGGIGGRMKLQMNFEFEDMTVREILNEIALRTGGRGWIYEAEPTPRWRVFE
;
A
#
# COMPACT_ATOMS: atom_id res chain seq x y z
N MET A 1 30.37 -0.68 8.21
CA MET A 1 30.42 0.77 8.55
C MET A 1 30.83 1.55 7.30
N ARG A 2 30.09 2.62 6.95
CA ARG A 2 30.16 3.47 5.73
C ARG A 2 29.73 2.72 4.44
N TRP A 3 28.81 3.26 3.62
CA TRP A 3 28.99 4.48 2.80
C TRP A 3 27.71 5.30 2.53
N PHE A 4 27.97 6.53 2.04
CA PHE A 4 27.12 7.70 1.80
C PHE A 4 26.04 7.56 0.72
N ARG A 5 24.91 8.28 0.89
CA ARG A 5 24.06 8.77 -0.20
C ARG A 5 24.23 10.28 -0.34
N LYS A 6 24.66 10.72 -1.53
CA LYS A 6 24.69 12.11 -1.97
C LYS A 6 23.28 12.43 -2.51
N PHE A 7 22.49 13.21 -1.78
CA PHE A 7 21.25 13.77 -2.30
C PHE A 7 21.58 15.07 -3.02
N GLY A 8 21.22 15.15 -4.30
CA GLY A 8 21.22 16.41 -5.04
C GLY A 8 20.08 17.30 -4.54
N GLU A 9 20.39 18.58 -4.36
CA GLU A 9 19.44 19.64 -4.02
C GLU A 9 18.30 19.70 -5.03
N LEU A 10 17.07 19.46 -4.58
CA LEU A 10 15.86 19.73 -5.33
C LEU A 10 15.43 21.17 -5.03
N ARG A 11 15.57 22.04 -6.04
CA ARG A 11 14.95 23.37 -6.03
C ARG A 11 13.43 23.21 -6.01
N GLU A 12 12.80 23.87 -5.05
CA GLU A 12 11.36 24.09 -5.03
C GLU A 12 10.93 24.80 -6.33
N ARG A 13 9.99 24.20 -7.05
CA ARG A 13 9.19 24.89 -8.07
C ARG A 13 7.73 24.67 -7.74
N GLU A 14 7.04 25.78 -7.54
CA GLU A 14 5.60 25.90 -7.37
C GLU A 14 4.86 25.15 -8.49
N MET A 15 3.97 24.23 -8.11
CA MET A 15 3.03 23.60 -9.05
C MET A 15 1.69 24.34 -8.98
N LEU A 16 1.43 25.16 -10.00
CA LEU A 16 0.10 25.70 -10.32
C LEU A 16 -0.78 24.56 -10.86
N PHE A 17 -1.82 24.17 -10.11
CA PHE A 17 -2.88 23.30 -10.64
C PHE A 17 -3.86 24.10 -11.50
N LYS A 18 -3.91 23.81 -12.80
CA LYS A 18 -5.04 24.20 -13.66
C LYS A 18 -6.11 23.12 -13.56
N ALA A 19 -7.26 23.47 -12.98
CA ALA A 19 -8.45 22.63 -12.99
C ALA A 19 -9.05 22.56 -14.41
N VAL A 20 -9.17 21.36 -14.95
CA VAL A 20 -9.95 21.07 -16.16
C VAL A 20 -11.36 20.69 -15.71
N ALA A 21 -12.34 21.52 -16.06
CA ALA A 21 -13.74 21.30 -15.75
C ALA A 21 -14.35 20.28 -16.73
N HIS A 22 -14.84 19.14 -16.21
CA HIS A 22 -15.75 18.26 -16.94
C HIS A 22 -17.17 18.47 -16.41
N PRO A 23 -18.19 18.60 -17.28
CA PRO A 23 -19.57 18.78 -16.86
C PRO A 23 -20.13 17.45 -16.37
N PHE A 24 -21.08 17.50 -15.43
CA PHE A 24 -21.77 16.36 -14.78
C PHE A 24 -21.04 15.72 -13.59
N ILE A 25 -20.88 16.49 -12.51
CA ILE A 25 -21.17 16.14 -11.10
C ILE A 25 -20.83 17.39 -10.27
N ARG A 26 -21.84 18.11 -9.77
CA ARG A 26 -21.64 19.24 -8.85
C ARG A 26 -21.55 18.70 -7.43
N VAL A 27 -20.33 18.45 -6.95
CA VAL A 27 -20.04 18.38 -5.50
C VAL A 27 -19.61 19.78 -5.07
N SER A 28 -20.49 20.49 -4.37
CA SER A 28 -20.15 21.77 -3.77
C SER A 28 -19.32 21.53 -2.51
N LEU A 29 -17.99 21.54 -2.64
CA LEU A 29 -17.08 21.59 -1.50
C LEU A 29 -16.89 23.06 -1.09
N LEU A 30 -17.60 23.50 -0.05
CA LEU A 30 -17.38 24.82 0.55
C LEU A 30 -16.17 24.74 1.49
N VAL A 31 -14.99 25.13 1.01
CA VAL A 31 -13.80 25.32 1.86
C VAL A 31 -13.83 26.74 2.39
N VAL A 32 -14.27 26.91 3.64
CA VAL A 32 -14.15 28.18 4.36
C VAL A 32 -12.70 28.32 4.85
N LEU A 33 -11.89 29.09 4.12
CA LEU A 33 -10.55 29.49 4.54
C LEU A 33 -10.66 30.61 5.58
N CYS A 34 -10.94 30.24 6.83
CA CYS A 34 -10.75 31.15 7.95
C CYS A 34 -9.23 31.31 8.19
N GLY A 35 -8.67 32.42 7.71
CA GLY A 35 -7.29 32.84 7.98
C GLY A 35 -7.11 33.23 9.45
N GLY A 36 -6.86 32.23 10.30
CA GLY A 36 -6.33 32.43 11.65
C GLY A 36 -4.80 32.46 11.64
N PRO A 37 -4.16 33.09 12.64
CA PRO A 37 -2.70 33.04 12.79
C PRO A 37 -2.26 31.58 12.90
N PHE A 38 -1.41 31.15 11.97
CA PHE A 38 -0.85 29.80 11.93
C PHE A 38 -0.12 29.50 13.24
N SER A 39 -0.77 28.74 14.11
CA SER A 39 -0.16 28.17 15.30
C SER A 39 0.72 27.01 14.84
N PRO A 40 2.07 27.08 14.97
CA PRO A 40 3.00 26.09 14.42
C PRO A 40 3.01 24.76 15.20
N ASN A 41 2.00 24.50 16.04
CA ASN A 41 1.91 23.35 16.93
C ASN A 41 0.72 22.44 16.61
N VAL A 42 0.32 22.34 15.34
CA VAL A 42 -0.48 21.19 14.88
C VAL A 42 0.49 20.01 14.81
N MET A 43 0.74 19.39 15.97
CA MET A 43 1.28 18.03 16.03
C MET A 43 0.43 17.20 15.07
N ALA A 44 1.05 16.68 14.01
CA ALA A 44 0.35 15.86 13.03
C ALA A 44 -0.37 14.74 13.79
N GLN A 45 -1.71 14.80 13.82
CA GLN A 45 -2.54 13.81 14.48
C GLN A 45 -2.20 12.44 13.91
N ASP A 46 -2.02 11.43 14.77
CA ASP A 46 -1.80 10.07 14.30
C ASP A 46 -2.97 9.64 13.41
N MET A 47 -2.66 9.15 12.22
CA MET A 47 -3.64 8.64 11.25
C MET A 47 -4.59 7.60 11.86
N LEU A 48 -4.14 6.78 12.81
CA LEU A 48 -5.01 5.81 13.49
C LEU A 48 -6.05 6.46 14.41
N ASP A 49 -5.77 7.66 14.90
CA ASP A 49 -6.63 8.42 15.80
C ASP A 49 -7.45 9.47 15.04
N LEU A 50 -7.32 9.54 13.70
CA LEU A 50 -8.16 10.35 12.84
C LEU A 50 -9.62 9.92 13.01
N LYS A 51 -10.50 10.88 13.34
CA LYS A 51 -11.94 10.65 13.45
C LYS A 51 -12.61 10.67 12.08
N VAL A 52 -13.41 9.65 11.83
CA VAL A 52 -14.29 9.50 10.69
C VAL A 52 -15.73 9.75 11.17
N PRO A 53 -16.35 10.89 10.82
CA PRO A 53 -17.70 11.23 11.27
C PRO A 53 -18.74 10.16 10.96
N LYS A 54 -18.61 9.50 9.81
CA LYS A 54 -19.49 8.42 9.39
C LYS A 54 -18.76 7.41 8.53
N TYR A 55 -18.80 6.15 8.94
CA TYR A 55 -18.33 5.01 8.16
C TYR A 55 -19.47 3.99 8.03
N GLU A 56 -19.98 3.84 6.82
CA GLU A 56 -21.12 2.96 6.56
C GLU A 56 -20.86 2.11 5.32
N VAL A 57 -21.02 0.79 5.48
CA VAL A 57 -20.98 -0.19 4.40
C VAL A 57 -22.09 -1.22 4.60
N ARG A 58 -22.65 -1.74 3.51
CA ARG A 58 -23.79 -2.67 3.54
C ARG A 58 -23.56 -3.81 2.58
N ASP A 59 -23.63 -5.02 3.12
CA ASP A 59 -23.43 -6.27 2.37
C ASP A 59 -22.17 -6.20 1.49
N VAL A 60 -21.02 -5.94 2.11
CA VAL A 60 -19.73 -5.81 1.41
C VAL A 60 -18.72 -6.82 1.92
N THR A 61 -17.75 -7.15 1.07
CA THR A 61 -16.53 -7.88 1.44
C THR A 61 -15.53 -6.99 2.18
N ILE A 62 -14.51 -7.60 2.78
CA ILE A 62 -13.42 -6.86 3.45
C ILE A 62 -12.68 -5.91 2.48
N GLU A 63 -12.45 -6.30 1.23
CA GLU A 63 -11.75 -5.47 0.24
C GLU A 63 -12.55 -4.20 -0.08
N GLU A 64 -13.86 -4.36 -0.32
CA GLU A 64 -14.77 -3.25 -0.60
C GLU A 64 -14.89 -2.30 0.60
N ALA A 65 -14.95 -2.84 1.81
CA ALA A 65 -14.96 -2.03 3.02
C ALA A 65 -13.64 -1.23 3.16
N LEU A 66 -12.48 -1.87 3.00
CA LEU A 66 -11.19 -1.18 3.04
C LEU A 66 -11.08 -0.09 1.95
N ARG A 67 -11.67 -0.29 0.77
CA ARG A 67 -11.73 0.73 -0.29
C ARG A 67 -12.46 2.00 0.18
N VAL A 68 -13.54 1.86 0.95
CA VAL A 68 -14.24 3.02 1.54
C VAL A 68 -13.35 3.74 2.55
N LEU A 69 -12.62 2.99 3.39
CA LEU A 69 -11.70 3.59 4.37
C LEU A 69 -10.54 4.34 3.70
N ARG A 70 -10.04 3.84 2.56
CA ARG A 70 -9.01 4.53 1.76
C ARG A 70 -9.46 5.89 1.23
N GLY A 71 -10.78 6.10 1.04
CA GLY A 71 -11.35 7.41 0.71
C GLY A 71 -11.02 8.52 1.72
N TRP A 72 -10.59 8.15 2.93
CA TRP A 72 -10.13 9.07 3.99
C TRP A 72 -8.62 9.35 3.94
N GLY A 73 -7.93 9.01 2.84
CA GLY A 73 -6.49 9.21 2.69
C GLY A 73 -5.63 8.20 3.45
N ILE A 74 -6.25 7.12 3.95
CA ILE A 74 -5.55 6.03 4.63
C ILE A 74 -4.94 5.12 3.59
N GLN A 75 -3.64 4.86 3.68
CA GLN A 75 -2.97 3.95 2.77
C GLN A 75 -3.10 2.52 3.29
N ILE A 76 -3.78 1.65 2.55
CA ILE A 76 -4.07 0.28 2.98
C ILE A 76 -3.54 -0.71 1.94
N CYS A 77 -2.87 -1.75 2.40
CA CYS A 77 -2.49 -2.92 1.63
C CYS A 77 -3.22 -4.16 2.15
N LEU A 78 -3.53 -5.11 1.28
CA LEU A 78 -4.36 -6.27 1.60
C LEU A 78 -3.74 -7.57 1.09
N GLU A 79 -3.54 -8.55 1.97
CA GLU A 79 -3.40 -9.96 1.58
C GLU A 79 -4.77 -10.61 1.71
N LYS A 80 -5.36 -11.10 0.60
CA LYS A 80 -6.63 -11.83 0.67
C LYS A 80 -6.42 -13.19 1.33
N ALA A 81 -7.36 -13.59 2.19
CA ALA A 81 -7.40 -14.93 2.76
C ALA A 81 -7.54 -15.99 1.65
N PRO A 82 -6.88 -17.16 1.79
CA PRO A 82 -7.05 -18.27 0.84
C PRO A 82 -8.53 -18.65 0.69
N GLN A 83 -8.94 -18.97 -0.53
CA GLN A 83 -10.29 -19.41 -0.84
C GLN A 83 -10.29 -20.93 -0.87
N HIS A 84 -10.47 -21.56 0.30
CA HIS A 84 -10.60 -23.01 0.38
C HIS A 84 -11.96 -23.45 -0.20
N GLY A 85 -11.95 -23.82 -1.49
CA GLY A 85 -13.12 -24.29 -2.24
C GLY A 85 -14.04 -23.17 -2.74
N GLU A 86 -15.31 -23.48 -2.96
CA GLU A 86 -16.34 -22.55 -3.46
C GLU A 86 -16.89 -21.60 -2.38
N ARG A 87 -16.16 -21.37 -1.29
CA ARG A 87 -16.65 -20.47 -0.23
C ARG A 87 -16.58 -19.03 -0.73
N GLU A 88 -17.76 -18.43 -0.88
CA GLU A 88 -17.92 -17.01 -1.14
C GLU A 88 -17.19 -16.16 -0.08
N ASP A 89 -16.71 -15.00 -0.51
CA ASP A 89 -16.10 -14.02 0.40
C ASP A 89 -17.14 -13.61 1.46
N VAL A 90 -16.74 -13.56 2.74
CA VAL A 90 -17.62 -13.13 3.84
C VAL A 90 -18.11 -11.72 3.57
N ARG A 91 -19.43 -11.54 3.58
CA ARG A 91 -20.10 -10.25 3.41
C ARG A 91 -20.66 -9.78 4.74
N PHE A 92 -20.57 -8.48 5.00
CA PHE A 92 -21.03 -7.89 6.25
C PHE A 92 -21.50 -6.44 6.06
N SER A 93 -22.16 -5.91 7.09
CA SER A 93 -22.60 -4.51 7.15
C SER A 93 -22.08 -3.87 8.43
N ILE A 94 -21.56 -2.64 8.33
CA ILE A 94 -21.05 -1.86 9.46
C ILE A 94 -21.59 -0.44 9.32
N ASN A 95 -22.05 0.14 10.43
CA ASN A 95 -22.47 1.53 10.52
C ASN A 95 -21.91 2.12 11.80
N LEU A 96 -20.89 2.98 11.65
CA LEU A 96 -20.16 3.62 12.73
C LEU A 96 -20.22 5.14 12.56
N ARG A 97 -20.28 5.85 13.69
CA ARG A 97 -20.30 7.31 13.75
C ARG A 97 -19.19 7.80 14.68
N ASP A 98 -18.57 8.91 14.30
CA ASP A 98 -17.52 9.59 15.06
C ASP A 98 -16.40 8.66 15.56
N SER A 99 -16.11 7.61 14.78
CA SER A 99 -15.15 6.56 15.13
C SER A 99 -13.77 6.86 14.55
N THR A 100 -12.73 6.48 15.27
CA THR A 100 -11.35 6.55 14.80
C THR A 100 -11.07 5.52 13.70
N VAL A 101 -10.05 5.75 12.88
CA VAL A 101 -9.57 4.76 11.90
C VAL A 101 -9.24 3.42 12.58
N ARG A 102 -8.64 3.46 13.77
CA ARG A 102 -8.37 2.27 14.59
C ARG A 102 -9.64 1.49 14.93
N GLU A 103 -10.68 2.16 15.40
CA GLU A 103 -11.96 1.54 15.74
C GLU A 103 -12.63 0.92 14.51
N ILE A 104 -12.55 1.60 13.36
CA ILE A 104 -13.07 1.07 12.09
C ILE A 104 -12.31 -0.20 11.70
N LEU A 105 -10.96 -0.19 11.72
CA LEU A 105 -10.14 -1.36 11.40
C LEU A 105 -10.45 -2.53 12.34
N ASN A 106 -10.62 -2.27 13.65
CA ASN A 106 -11.02 -3.27 14.64
C ASN A 106 -12.40 -3.85 14.34
N ALA A 107 -13.37 -3.02 13.96
CA ALA A 107 -14.70 -3.48 13.57
C ALA A 107 -14.67 -4.33 12.31
N LEU A 108 -13.84 -3.97 11.32
CA LEU A 108 -13.68 -4.71 10.07
C LEU A 108 -13.13 -6.13 10.30
N VAL A 109 -12.05 -6.27 11.07
CA VAL A 109 -11.50 -7.60 11.39
C VAL A 109 -12.38 -8.39 12.38
N SER A 110 -13.23 -7.70 13.15
CA SER A 110 -14.24 -8.38 13.98
C SER A 110 -15.37 -8.96 13.14
N ALA A 111 -15.74 -8.29 12.04
CA ALA A 111 -16.75 -8.73 11.09
C ALA A 111 -16.25 -9.88 10.19
N ASP A 112 -15.01 -9.82 9.72
CA ASP A 112 -14.34 -10.95 9.07
C ASP A 112 -13.11 -11.40 9.88
N ARG A 113 -13.36 -12.32 10.82
CA ARG A 113 -12.37 -12.85 11.77
C ARG A 113 -11.23 -13.63 11.11
N ARG A 114 -11.23 -13.81 9.79
CA ARG A 114 -10.10 -14.41 9.07
C ARG A 114 -8.92 -13.45 8.99
N TYR A 115 -9.12 -12.15 9.22
CA TYR A 115 -8.11 -11.12 9.05
C TYR A 115 -7.61 -10.55 10.37
N ALA A 116 -6.41 -9.98 10.32
CA ALA A 116 -5.85 -9.06 11.28
C ALA A 116 -5.31 -7.83 10.53
N TRP A 117 -4.98 -6.77 11.26
CA TRP A 117 -4.36 -5.59 10.69
C TRP A 117 -3.17 -5.14 11.54
N GLU A 118 -2.20 -4.50 10.88
CA GLU A 118 -1.09 -3.86 11.56
C GLU A 118 -0.65 -2.58 10.82
N ARG A 119 -0.11 -1.62 11.58
CA ARG A 119 0.57 -0.48 10.96
C ARG A 119 1.97 -0.91 10.52
N TYR A 120 2.35 -0.57 9.30
CA TYR A 120 3.70 -0.82 8.83
C TYR A 120 4.70 0.10 9.52
N GLN A 121 5.66 -0.50 10.24
CA GLN A 121 6.76 0.20 10.86
C GLN A 121 8.06 -0.14 10.12
N ARG A 122 8.67 0.85 9.46
CA ARG A 122 9.88 0.64 8.65
C ARG A 122 11.06 0.17 9.50
N TYR A 123 11.24 0.75 10.69
CA TYR A 123 12.33 0.42 11.61
C TYR A 123 11.83 0.38 13.05
N PRO A 124 12.25 -0.62 13.85
CA PRO A 124 12.06 -0.59 15.29
C PRO A 124 12.63 0.70 15.88
N GLY A 125 11.87 1.36 16.75
CA GLY A 125 12.31 2.59 17.43
C GLY A 125 12.15 3.88 16.63
N VAL A 126 11.74 3.84 15.37
CA VAL A 126 11.30 5.06 14.65
C VAL A 126 9.82 5.33 14.99
N PRO A 127 9.45 6.58 15.37
CA PRO A 127 8.07 6.95 15.62
C PRO A 127 7.17 6.57 14.46
N THR A 128 6.15 5.77 14.77
CA THR A 128 5.17 5.24 13.83
C THR A 128 4.39 6.34 13.11
N SER A 129 4.27 7.54 13.71
CA SER A 129 3.63 8.73 13.14
C SER A 129 4.16 9.14 11.76
N SER A 130 5.30 8.61 11.32
CA SER A 130 5.88 8.86 10.00
C SER A 130 5.29 8.02 8.86
N THR A 131 4.52 6.96 9.13
CA THR A 131 3.91 6.11 8.10
C THR A 131 2.39 6.02 8.25
N ASN A 132 1.67 6.24 7.16
CA ASN A 132 0.21 6.11 7.10
C ASN A 132 -0.24 4.79 6.46
N LEU A 133 0.68 3.82 6.36
CA LEU A 133 0.45 2.54 5.70
C LEU A 133 -0.01 1.47 6.71
N VAL A 134 -1.15 0.86 6.42
CA VAL A 134 -1.75 -0.24 7.16
C VAL A 134 -1.73 -1.49 6.28
N ASN A 135 -1.31 -2.62 6.83
CA ASN A 135 -1.47 -3.93 6.22
C ASN A 135 -2.66 -4.64 6.85
N VAL A 136 -3.54 -5.19 6.02
CA VAL A 136 -4.59 -6.12 6.42
C VAL A 136 -4.24 -7.47 5.81
N PHE A 137 -4.19 -8.52 6.61
CA PHE A 137 -3.70 -9.83 6.18
C PHE A 137 -4.39 -10.96 6.94
N PRO A 138 -4.37 -12.20 6.44
CA PRO A 138 -5.04 -13.31 7.11
C PRO A 138 -4.37 -13.61 8.46
N LEU A 139 -5.15 -14.09 9.43
CA LEU A 139 -4.60 -14.58 10.69
C LEU A 139 -3.54 -15.66 10.42
N LYS A 140 -2.44 -15.59 11.17
CA LYS A 140 -1.28 -16.49 11.05
C LYS A 140 -0.44 -16.30 9.76
N ALA A 141 -0.81 -15.38 8.87
CA ALA A 141 -0.11 -15.19 7.61
C ALA A 141 1.32 -14.68 7.79
N LYS A 142 1.65 -14.03 8.92
CA LYS A 142 3.01 -13.53 9.20
C LYS A 142 3.93 -14.61 9.76
N GLU A 143 3.37 -15.55 10.50
CA GLU A 143 4.08 -16.66 11.13
C GLU A 143 4.25 -17.84 10.17
N ASP A 144 3.46 -17.90 9.10
CA ASP A 144 3.49 -18.98 8.11
C ASP A 144 4.74 -18.90 7.20
N PRO A 145 5.71 -19.82 7.31
CA PRO A 145 6.90 -19.82 6.46
C PRO A 145 6.58 -20.16 4.99
N SER A 146 5.41 -20.73 4.72
CA SER A 146 4.98 -21.08 3.37
C SER A 146 4.41 -19.88 2.61
N ASN A 147 3.90 -18.86 3.30
CA ASN A 147 3.37 -17.65 2.69
C ASN A 147 4.44 -16.91 1.86
N LEU A 148 4.12 -16.66 0.58
CA LEU A 148 5.02 -15.98 -0.35
C LEU A 148 5.39 -14.56 0.10
N MET A 149 4.52 -13.90 0.86
CA MET A 149 4.73 -12.55 1.38
C MET A 149 5.82 -12.49 2.46
N ASN A 150 6.17 -13.64 3.06
CA ASN A 150 7.22 -13.78 4.08
C ASN A 150 8.58 -14.18 3.51
N ILE A 151 8.68 -14.44 2.20
CA ILE A 151 9.97 -14.77 1.59
C ILE A 151 10.91 -13.58 1.77
N ARG A 152 12.03 -13.83 2.44
CA ARG A 152 13.12 -12.88 2.64
C ARG A 152 14.09 -12.97 1.47
N THR A 153 14.37 -11.85 0.85
CA THR A 153 15.35 -11.76 -0.23
C THR A 153 16.65 -11.16 0.27
N LYS A 154 17.77 -11.71 -0.20
CA LYS A 154 19.09 -11.13 0.06
C LYS A 154 19.21 -9.77 -0.62
N LYS A 155 18.69 -9.66 -1.85
CA LYS A 155 18.80 -8.47 -2.67
C LYS A 155 17.75 -8.46 -3.77
N ALA A 156 16.98 -7.38 -3.84
CA ALA A 156 16.08 -7.08 -4.94
C ALA A 156 16.47 -5.75 -5.59
N VAL A 157 16.59 -5.74 -6.92
CA VAL A 157 16.95 -4.55 -7.69
C VAL A 157 15.86 -4.31 -8.74
N ILE A 158 15.19 -3.16 -8.64
CA ILE A 158 14.08 -2.79 -9.51
C ILE A 158 14.51 -1.56 -10.30
N ARG A 159 14.48 -1.65 -11.63
CA ARG A 159 14.94 -0.58 -12.54
C ARG A 159 13.99 -0.43 -13.72
N GLY A 160 13.99 0.74 -14.33
CA GLY A 160 13.34 0.96 -15.62
C GLY A 160 11.83 1.25 -15.57
N PHE A 161 11.24 1.43 -14.38
CA PHE A 161 9.82 1.79 -14.24
C PHE A 161 9.62 3.30 -14.13
N TYR A 162 8.53 3.77 -14.75
CA TYR A 162 8.13 5.19 -14.75
C TYR A 162 7.36 5.60 -13.49
N ALA A 163 6.67 4.66 -12.83
CA ALA A 163 5.90 4.92 -11.61
C ALA A 163 5.91 3.69 -10.68
N PRO A 164 5.90 3.86 -9.34
CA PRO A 164 6.12 2.73 -8.42
C PRO A 164 5.01 1.69 -8.47
N GLU A 165 3.78 2.11 -8.73
CA GLU A 165 2.61 1.23 -8.80
C GLU A 165 2.74 0.17 -9.91
N TYR A 166 3.46 0.48 -11.00
CA TYR A 166 3.67 -0.47 -12.10
C TYR A 166 4.58 -1.62 -11.70
N VAL A 167 5.35 -1.48 -10.62
CA VAL A 167 6.22 -2.55 -10.12
C VAL A 167 5.40 -3.64 -9.42
N ILE A 168 4.28 -3.28 -8.79
CA ILE A 168 3.50 -4.17 -7.90
C ILE A 168 3.10 -5.47 -8.62
N PRO A 169 2.49 -5.47 -9.82
CA PRO A 169 2.10 -6.70 -10.50
C PRO A 169 3.27 -7.59 -10.93
N TYR A 170 4.45 -7.00 -11.08
CA TYR A 170 5.66 -7.66 -11.59
C TYR A 170 6.66 -7.97 -10.49
N ILE A 171 6.31 -7.82 -9.22
CA ILE A 171 7.24 -7.90 -8.10
C ILE A 171 8.03 -9.22 -8.08
N HIS A 172 7.39 -10.33 -8.48
CA HIS A 172 8.01 -11.64 -8.53
C HIS A 172 9.19 -11.74 -9.50
N TYR A 173 9.25 -10.91 -10.55
CA TYR A 173 10.40 -10.87 -11.48
C TYR A 173 11.64 -10.20 -10.87
N PHE A 174 11.48 -9.41 -9.81
CA PHE A 174 12.59 -8.66 -9.18
C PHE A 174 13.15 -9.32 -7.92
N ILE A 175 12.49 -10.39 -7.45
CA ILE A 175 12.84 -11.09 -6.22
C ILE A 175 13.21 -12.54 -6.59
N PRO A 176 14.51 -12.87 -6.75
CA PRO A 176 14.95 -14.18 -7.21
C PRO A 176 14.41 -15.35 -6.37
N GLU A 177 14.34 -15.18 -5.05
CA GLU A 177 13.84 -16.19 -4.11
C GLU A 177 12.34 -16.44 -4.29
N LEU A 178 11.56 -15.40 -4.60
CA LEU A 178 10.13 -15.51 -4.90
C LEU A 178 9.92 -16.17 -6.28
N ALA A 179 10.67 -15.73 -7.30
CA ALA A 179 10.61 -16.34 -8.64
C ALA A 179 10.93 -17.85 -8.59
N SER A 180 11.97 -18.23 -7.86
CA SER A 180 12.38 -19.64 -7.71
C SER A 180 11.30 -20.50 -7.04
N LYS A 181 10.53 -19.92 -6.12
CA LYS A 181 9.43 -20.62 -5.43
C LYS A 181 8.19 -20.77 -6.32
N LEU A 182 7.91 -19.77 -7.15
CA LEU A 182 6.79 -19.80 -8.12
C LEU A 182 7.06 -20.69 -9.33
N HIS A 183 8.33 -20.79 -9.76
CA HIS A 183 8.74 -21.53 -10.95
C HIS A 183 9.91 -22.47 -10.65
N PRO A 184 9.70 -23.54 -9.85
CA PRO A 184 10.76 -24.50 -9.54
C PRO A 184 11.28 -25.16 -10.82
N GLY A 185 12.58 -25.00 -11.10
CA GLY A 185 13.22 -25.53 -12.31
C GLY A 185 13.15 -24.62 -13.55
N GLY A 186 12.49 -23.46 -13.46
CA GLY A 186 12.51 -22.43 -14.50
C GLY A 186 13.75 -21.53 -14.39
N ALA A 187 14.33 -21.12 -15.52
CA ALA A 187 15.31 -20.04 -15.51
C ALA A 187 14.61 -18.76 -15.05
N ALA A 188 15.11 -18.12 -13.99
CA ALA A 188 14.61 -16.83 -13.55
C ALA A 188 14.69 -15.83 -14.73
N MET A 189 13.54 -15.46 -15.29
CA MET A 189 13.50 -14.48 -16.37
C MET A 189 13.88 -13.12 -15.78
N SER A 190 15.14 -12.73 -15.98
CA SER A 190 15.59 -11.37 -15.72
C SER A 190 14.90 -10.45 -16.74
N MET A 191 13.86 -9.75 -16.29
CA MET A 191 13.21 -8.69 -17.06
C MET A 191 14.16 -7.48 -17.12
N ILE A 192 15.15 -7.52 -18.01
CA ILE A 192 15.87 -6.32 -18.43
C ILE A 192 14.94 -5.56 -19.39
N VAL A 193 14.07 -4.72 -18.84
CA VAL A 193 13.25 -3.79 -19.61
C VAL A 193 14.13 -2.62 -20.06
N GLY A 194 14.97 -2.87 -21.07
CA GLY A 194 15.92 -1.91 -21.63
C GLY A 194 15.70 -1.70 -23.13
N GLY A 195 14.67 -0.96 -23.51
CA GLY A 195 14.47 -0.52 -24.89
C GLY A 195 15.53 0.52 -25.29
N ILE A 196 16.38 0.20 -26.25
CA ILE A 196 17.37 1.12 -26.83
C ILE A 196 16.62 2.24 -27.57
N GLY A 197 16.76 3.50 -27.13
CA GLY A 197 16.40 4.68 -27.94
C GLY A 197 15.27 5.58 -27.42
N GLY A 198 14.60 5.24 -26.31
CA GLY A 198 13.58 6.10 -25.71
C GLY A 198 14.20 7.23 -24.89
N ARG A 199 13.94 8.50 -25.25
CA ARG A 199 14.33 9.70 -24.47
C ARG A 199 14.15 9.47 -22.97
N MET A 200 15.22 9.70 -22.19
CA MET A 200 15.31 9.42 -20.75
C MET A 200 14.18 10.12 -19.97
N LYS A 201 13.05 9.45 -19.84
CA LYS A 201 12.08 9.75 -18.77
C LYS A 201 12.74 9.31 -17.46
N LEU A 202 12.51 10.06 -16.38
CA LEU A 202 12.96 9.71 -15.03
C LEU A 202 12.56 8.26 -14.73
N GLN A 203 13.52 7.35 -14.82
CA GLN A 203 13.36 5.96 -14.42
C GLN A 203 13.74 5.87 -12.96
N MET A 204 12.88 5.26 -12.15
CA MET A 204 13.22 5.03 -10.75
C MET A 204 14.02 3.75 -10.62
N ASN A 205 14.93 3.76 -9.66
CA ASN A 205 15.72 2.60 -9.28
C ASN A 205 15.51 2.36 -7.79
N PHE A 206 15.06 1.16 -7.44
CA PHE A 206 15.00 0.70 -6.06
C PHE A 206 15.98 -0.44 -5.86
N GLU A 207 16.57 -0.45 -4.67
CA GLU A 207 17.46 -1.49 -4.22
C GLU A 207 17.07 -1.78 -2.77
N PHE A 208 16.77 -3.04 -2.52
CA PHE A 208 16.35 -3.56 -1.23
C PHE A 208 17.26 -4.71 -0.85
N GLU A 209 17.66 -4.76 0.41
CA GLU A 209 18.55 -5.79 0.94
C GLU A 209 17.97 -6.30 2.26
N ASP A 210 17.97 -7.62 2.43
CA ASP A 210 17.45 -8.30 3.61
C ASP A 210 16.03 -7.88 4.02
N MET A 211 15.11 -7.90 3.05
CA MET A 211 13.70 -7.57 3.25
C MET A 211 12.80 -8.70 2.77
N THR A 212 11.63 -8.83 3.39
CA THR A 212 10.56 -9.71 2.91
C THR A 212 9.84 -9.10 1.71
N VAL A 213 9.16 -9.94 0.92
CA VAL A 213 8.28 -9.50 -0.18
C VAL A 213 7.28 -8.45 0.30
N ARG A 214 6.65 -8.66 1.47
CA ARG A 214 5.73 -7.69 2.09
C ARG A 214 6.39 -6.35 2.37
N GLU A 215 7.57 -6.35 2.97
CA GLU A 215 8.29 -5.11 3.30
C GLU A 215 8.70 -4.35 2.03
N ILE A 216 9.16 -5.06 0.99
CA ILE A 216 9.48 -4.45 -0.31
C ILE A 216 8.24 -3.80 -0.93
N LEU A 217 7.11 -4.49 -0.92
CA LEU A 217 5.85 -3.96 -1.44
C LEU A 217 5.35 -2.75 -0.63
N ASN A 218 5.52 -2.75 0.69
CA ASN A 218 5.21 -1.59 1.53
C ASN A 218 6.10 -0.40 1.20
N GLU A 219 7.39 -0.62 0.97
CA GLU A 219 8.30 0.42 0.52
C GLU A 219 7.91 1.00 -0.84
N ILE A 220 7.52 0.15 -1.79
CA ILE A 220 7.00 0.59 -3.08
C ILE A 220 5.72 1.41 -2.87
N ALA A 221 4.78 0.89 -2.09
CA ALA A 221 3.50 1.54 -1.80
C ALA A 221 3.70 2.95 -1.22
N LEU A 222 4.60 3.14 -0.24
CA LEU A 222 4.90 4.46 0.33
C LEU A 222 5.33 5.52 -0.71
N ARG A 223 5.73 5.10 -1.91
CA ARG A 223 6.16 6.00 -3.01
C ARG A 223 5.09 6.21 -4.09
N THR A 224 3.99 5.48 -4.05
CA THR A 224 2.89 5.54 -5.05
C THR A 224 1.95 6.74 -4.87
N GLY A 225 2.17 7.59 -3.86
CA GLY A 225 1.23 8.68 -3.55
C GLY A 225 -0.10 8.21 -2.95
N GLY A 226 -0.08 7.14 -2.15
CA GLY A 226 -1.25 6.66 -1.39
C GLY A 226 -1.95 5.41 -1.96
N ARG A 227 -1.42 4.80 -3.02
CA ARG A 227 -1.91 3.50 -3.51
C ARG A 227 -1.34 2.36 -2.68
N GLY A 228 -2.14 1.33 -2.47
CA GLY A 228 -1.70 0.10 -1.81
C GLY A 228 -1.34 -1.00 -2.80
N TRP A 229 -1.09 -2.18 -2.26
CA TRP A 229 -1.05 -3.42 -3.02
C TRP A 229 -2.11 -4.39 -2.50
N ILE A 230 -2.58 -5.27 -3.38
CA ILE A 230 -3.38 -6.45 -3.03
C ILE A 230 -2.62 -7.69 -3.46
N TYR A 231 -2.50 -8.65 -2.56
CA TYR A 231 -1.97 -9.99 -2.83
C TYR A 231 -3.09 -11.03 -2.72
N GLU A 232 -3.14 -11.94 -3.67
CA GLU A 232 -4.09 -13.05 -3.69
C GLU A 232 -3.32 -14.32 -3.97
N ALA A 233 -3.39 -15.30 -3.06
CA ALA A 233 -2.57 -16.52 -3.13
C ALA A 233 -3.10 -17.55 -4.14
N GLU A 234 -4.41 -17.58 -4.35
CA GLU A 234 -5.12 -18.62 -5.11
C GLU A 234 -6.03 -17.99 -6.19
N PRO A 235 -6.33 -18.73 -7.28
CA PRO A 235 -5.78 -20.03 -7.67
C PRO A 235 -4.32 -19.95 -8.16
N THR A 236 -3.87 -18.75 -8.50
CA THR A 236 -2.49 -18.45 -8.89
C THR A 236 -2.06 -17.18 -8.17
N PRO A 237 -0.90 -17.18 -7.49
CA PRO A 237 -0.40 -15.99 -6.80
C PRO A 237 -0.36 -14.77 -7.70
N ARG A 238 -1.04 -13.70 -7.30
CA ARG A 238 -1.06 -12.43 -8.03
C ARG A 238 -0.94 -11.23 -7.11
N TRP A 239 -0.29 -10.20 -7.62
CA TRP A 239 -0.18 -8.89 -7.00
C TRP A 239 -0.85 -7.87 -7.92
N ARG A 240 -1.60 -6.94 -7.34
CA ARG A 240 -2.18 -5.82 -8.08
C ARG A 240 -2.18 -4.56 -7.24
N VAL A 241 -2.34 -3.42 -7.91
CA VAL A 241 -2.47 -2.13 -7.22
C VAL A 241 -3.81 -2.10 -6.48
N PHE A 242 -3.81 -1.59 -5.26
CA PHE A 242 -5.04 -1.20 -4.57
C PHE A 242 -5.36 0.25 -4.98
N GLU A 243 -6.24 0.39 -5.97
CA GLU A 243 -6.71 1.69 -6.49
C GLU A 243 -7.74 2.34 -5.60
#